data_AF-A0A2M9C8J8-F1
#
_entry.id   AF-A0A2M9C8J8-F1
#
_cell.length_a   1.000
_cell.length_b   1.000
_cell.length_c   1.000
_cell.angle_alpha   90.00
_cell.angle_beta   90.00
_cell.angle_gamma   90.00
#
_symmetry.space_group_name_H-M   'P 1'
#
loop_
_entity.id
_entity.type
_entity.pdbx_description
1 polymer ?
#
loop_
_entity_poly.entity_id
_entity_poly.type
_entity_poly.pdbx_seq_one_letter_code
_entity_poly.pdbx_strand_id
1 'polypeptide(L)'
;MKKIFLSLFAMSTLQIYAQKTINIFNYTPYNLTNYLVGADQTNNCYPSISGTNYPIPVPPLGTVSYTGYYNSQLQNPGINSWDVILAPNNGSTQPSTSPLLIALGASTDWMMNKFYVSDPSGAPLYYSGASIGTLSCGAPLISTLTPTSTTPYPFEAFWFVAGGQTYFVLQ
;
A
#
# COMPACT_ATOMS: atom_id res chain seq x y z
N MET A 1 1.79 33.22 -47.23
CA MET A 1 2.22 33.09 -45.81
C MET A 1 1.02 33.30 -44.90
N LYS A 2 0.48 32.24 -44.29
CA LYS A 2 -0.46 32.32 -43.16
C LYS A 2 -0.08 31.21 -42.18
N LYS A 3 0.60 31.60 -41.10
CA LYS A 3 0.98 30.71 -40.00
C LYS A 3 -0.27 30.50 -39.14
N ILE A 4 -0.88 29.33 -39.22
CA ILE A 4 -1.92 28.92 -38.27
C ILE A 4 -1.19 28.22 -37.13
N PHE A 5 -0.99 28.96 -36.04
CA PHE A 5 -0.60 28.41 -34.75
C PHE A 5 -1.79 27.59 -34.24
N LEU A 6 -1.72 26.27 -34.35
CA LEU A 6 -2.62 25.39 -33.62
C LEU A 6 -2.05 25.25 -32.20
N SER A 7 -2.51 26.13 -31.33
CA SER A 7 -2.19 26.17 -29.91
C SER A 7 -2.56 24.84 -29.26
N LEU A 8 -1.54 24.25 -28.65
CA LEU A 8 -1.55 23.11 -27.76
C LEU A 8 -2.54 23.37 -26.60
N PHE A 9 -3.78 22.91 -26.72
CA PHE A 9 -4.63 22.70 -25.56
C PHE A 9 -4.18 21.40 -24.91
N ALA A 10 -3.09 21.48 -24.15
CA ALA A 10 -2.86 20.58 -23.05
C ALA A 10 -3.97 20.86 -22.03
N MET A 11 -5.13 20.23 -22.22
CA MET A 11 -6.07 20.03 -21.13
C MET A 11 -5.38 19.08 -20.17
N SER A 12 -4.64 19.67 -19.24
CA SER A 12 -4.43 19.11 -17.92
C SER A 12 -5.80 18.77 -17.37
N THR A 13 -6.20 17.51 -17.57
CA THR A 13 -7.27 16.89 -16.78
C THR A 13 -6.77 16.90 -15.34
N LEU A 14 -7.06 17.99 -14.65
CA LEU A 14 -7.67 18.00 -13.32
C LEU A 14 -7.51 16.63 -12.63
N GLN A 15 -6.42 16.45 -11.87
CA GLN A 15 -6.31 15.36 -10.89
C GLN A 15 -7.32 15.62 -9.77
N ILE A 16 -8.59 15.39 -10.08
CA ILE A 16 -9.71 15.44 -9.16
C ILE A 16 -9.81 14.03 -8.55
N TYR A 17 -9.30 13.88 -7.33
CA TYR A 17 -9.53 12.75 -6.39
C TYR A 17 -8.99 11.35 -6.73
N ALA A 18 -7.79 11.21 -7.30
CA ALA A 18 -7.18 9.89 -7.38
C ALA A 18 -6.64 9.47 -6.00
N GLN A 19 -7.45 8.74 -5.22
CA GLN A 19 -6.90 8.00 -4.09
C GLN A 19 -5.80 7.06 -4.62
N LYS A 20 -4.63 7.05 -3.98
CA LYS A 20 -3.51 6.22 -4.46
C LYS A 20 -3.90 4.74 -4.44
N THR A 21 -3.46 4.00 -5.44
CA THR A 21 -3.71 2.55 -5.52
C THR A 21 -2.49 1.77 -5.02
N ILE A 22 -2.71 0.73 -4.24
CA ILE A 22 -1.71 -0.32 -3.98
C ILE A 22 -2.15 -1.61 -4.66
N ASN A 23 -1.21 -2.25 -5.35
CA ASN A 23 -1.37 -3.56 -5.97
C ASN A 23 -0.40 -4.52 -5.30
N ILE A 24 -0.91 -5.66 -4.86
CA ILE A 24 -0.14 -6.72 -4.22
C ILE A 24 -0.21 -7.98 -5.10
N PHE A 25 0.94 -8.54 -5.42
CA PHE A 25 1.08 -9.75 -6.22
C PHE A 25 1.85 -10.78 -5.41
N ASN A 26 1.25 -11.96 -5.23
CA ASN A 26 1.90 -13.09 -4.62
C ASN A 26 2.10 -14.17 -5.68
N TYR A 27 3.26 -14.19 -6.33
CA TYR A 27 3.63 -15.20 -7.33
C TYR A 27 4.27 -16.46 -6.71
N THR A 28 4.31 -16.54 -5.38
CA THR A 28 4.84 -17.70 -4.66
C THR A 28 3.75 -18.73 -4.35
N PRO A 29 4.12 -19.97 -4.00
CA PRO A 29 3.18 -20.94 -3.44
C PRO A 29 2.79 -20.64 -1.98
N TYR A 30 3.29 -19.56 -1.37
CA TYR A 30 3.11 -19.28 0.05
C TYR A 30 1.85 -18.44 0.34
N ASN A 31 1.32 -18.57 1.55
CA ASN A 31 0.27 -17.70 2.05
C ASN A 31 0.90 -16.36 2.47
N LEU A 32 0.46 -15.26 1.88
CA LEU A 32 0.91 -13.91 2.20
C LEU A 32 -0.15 -13.19 3.04
N THR A 33 0.27 -12.54 4.12
CA THR A 33 -0.60 -11.70 4.95
C THR A 33 0.03 -10.34 5.19
N ASN A 34 -0.71 -9.27 4.94
CA ASN A 34 -0.18 -7.90 4.91
C ASN A 34 -0.91 -6.97 5.88
N TYR A 35 -0.19 -5.95 6.33
CA TYR A 35 -0.74 -4.85 7.12
C TYR A 35 -0.73 -3.59 6.27
N LEU A 36 -1.92 -3.17 5.81
CA LEU A 36 -2.07 -1.98 4.99
C LEU A 36 -2.07 -0.72 5.83
N VAL A 37 -1.09 0.12 5.59
CA VAL A 37 -0.91 1.41 6.23
C VAL A 37 -0.72 2.46 5.14
N GLY A 38 -1.09 3.70 5.40
CA GLY A 38 -0.51 4.81 4.69
C GLY A 38 -0.30 6.01 5.57
N ALA A 39 0.70 6.81 5.25
CA ALA A 39 1.00 8.03 5.99
C ALA A 39 1.63 9.10 5.11
N ASP A 40 1.54 10.36 5.54
CA ASP A 40 2.28 11.47 4.93
C ASP A 40 3.76 11.43 5.38
N GLN A 41 4.63 11.04 4.46
CA GLN A 41 6.07 10.92 4.70
C GLN A 41 6.78 12.25 4.95
N THR A 42 6.16 13.38 4.58
CA THR A 42 6.74 14.71 4.70
C THR A 42 6.45 15.36 6.05
N ASN A 43 5.46 14.85 6.80
CA ASN A 43 4.96 15.46 8.02
C ASN A 43 4.95 14.48 9.20
N ASN A 44 6.12 13.93 9.56
CA ASN A 44 6.27 13.00 10.70
C ASN A 44 5.29 11.80 10.67
N CYS A 45 4.92 11.32 9.46
CA CYS A 45 3.89 10.30 9.25
C CYS A 45 2.48 10.68 9.70
N TYR A 46 2.11 11.96 9.69
CA TYR A 46 0.76 12.40 9.97
C TYR A 46 0.17 13.15 8.77
N PRO A 47 -1.05 12.81 8.32
CA PRO A 47 -1.93 11.78 8.87
C PRO A 47 -1.39 10.37 8.63
N SER A 48 -1.66 9.44 9.55
CA SER A 48 -1.47 8.00 9.37
C SER A 48 -2.81 7.27 9.40
N ILE A 49 -2.90 6.20 8.61
CA ILE A 49 -4.13 5.47 8.35
C ILE A 49 -3.77 3.99 8.31
N SER A 50 -4.40 3.19 9.16
CA SER A 50 -4.20 1.74 9.19
C SER A 50 -5.55 1.03 9.09
N GLY A 51 -5.64 0.00 8.26
CA GLY A 51 -6.88 -0.78 8.19
C GLY A 51 -7.17 -1.41 9.55
N THR A 52 -8.43 -1.64 9.91
CA THR A 52 -8.78 -2.33 11.18
C THR A 52 -8.94 -3.84 10.99
N ASN A 53 -9.19 -4.30 9.77
CA ASN A 53 -9.43 -5.70 9.42
C ASN A 53 -8.14 -6.40 8.97
N TYR A 54 -7.07 -6.27 9.76
CA TYR A 54 -5.78 -6.90 9.47
C TYR A 54 -5.63 -8.26 10.17
N PRO A 55 -4.80 -9.16 9.61
CA PRO A 55 -4.06 -8.99 8.35
C PRO A 55 -4.89 -9.26 7.10
N ILE A 56 -4.49 -8.66 5.98
CA ILE A 56 -5.08 -8.84 4.65
C ILE A 56 -4.45 -10.06 3.97
N PRO A 57 -5.18 -11.18 3.79
CA PRO A 57 -4.65 -12.34 3.11
C PRO A 57 -4.56 -12.09 1.60
N VAL A 58 -3.45 -12.54 1.01
CA VAL A 58 -3.26 -12.67 -0.43
C VAL A 58 -2.89 -14.14 -0.67
N PRO A 59 -3.80 -14.94 -1.26
CA PRO A 59 -3.56 -16.37 -1.44
C PRO A 59 -2.35 -16.62 -2.34
N PRO A 60 -1.80 -17.86 -2.32
CA PRO A 60 -0.78 -18.29 -3.28
C PRO A 60 -1.22 -18.01 -4.71
N LEU A 61 -0.30 -17.52 -5.54
CA LEU A 61 -0.57 -17.12 -6.94
C LEU A 61 -1.68 -16.06 -7.07
N GLY A 62 -1.97 -15.34 -5.99
CA GLY A 62 -3.06 -14.37 -5.89
C GLY A 62 -2.63 -12.92 -6.09
N THR A 63 -3.63 -12.07 -6.31
CA THR A 63 -3.45 -10.62 -6.37
C THR A 63 -4.58 -9.90 -5.65
N VAL A 64 -4.26 -8.75 -5.04
CA VAL A 64 -5.21 -7.87 -4.38
C VAL A 64 -4.84 -6.43 -4.71
N SER A 65 -5.84 -5.59 -4.98
CA SER A 65 -5.65 -4.16 -5.22
C SER A 65 -6.62 -3.34 -4.39
N TYR A 66 -6.15 -2.21 -3.85
CA TYR A 66 -6.97 -1.22 -3.15
C TYR A 66 -6.77 0.15 -3.77
N THR A 67 -7.83 0.71 -4.34
CA THR A 67 -7.88 2.08 -4.85
C THR A 67 -8.30 3.02 -3.72
N GLY A 68 -7.36 3.32 -2.83
CA GLY A 68 -7.59 4.16 -1.67
C GLY A 68 -8.24 3.48 -0.47
N TYR A 69 -8.78 4.32 0.41
CA TYR A 69 -9.38 3.93 1.70
C TYR A 69 -10.91 4.03 1.66
N TYR A 70 -11.45 5.02 0.93
CA TYR A 70 -12.89 5.17 0.76
C TYR A 70 -13.43 4.09 -0.17
N ASN A 71 -14.53 3.45 0.24
CA ASN A 71 -15.11 2.28 -0.40
C ASN A 71 -14.22 1.02 -0.41
N SER A 72 -13.24 0.91 0.50
CA SER A 72 -12.37 -0.27 0.62
C SER A 72 -13.10 -1.56 0.98
N GLN A 73 -14.34 -1.49 1.50
CA GLN A 73 -15.20 -2.64 1.76
C GLN A 73 -15.70 -3.32 0.49
N LEU A 74 -15.62 -2.65 -0.67
CA LEU A 74 -16.03 -3.21 -1.95
C LEU A 74 -14.93 -4.09 -2.59
N GLN A 75 -13.72 -4.08 -2.04
CA GLN A 75 -12.61 -4.90 -2.51
C GLN A 75 -12.65 -6.30 -1.88
N ASN A 76 -11.89 -7.24 -2.45
CA ASN A 76 -11.75 -8.59 -1.90
C ASN A 76 -10.28 -8.88 -1.56
N PRO A 77 -9.92 -9.08 -0.27
CA PRO A 77 -10.80 -8.97 0.90
C PRO A 77 -11.15 -7.51 1.24
N GLY A 78 -12.34 -7.28 1.82
CA GLY A 78 -12.82 -5.93 2.12
C GLY A 78 -12.29 -5.36 3.44
N ILE A 79 -12.04 -4.05 3.49
CA ILE A 79 -11.69 -3.33 4.73
C ILE A 79 -12.86 -2.44 5.13
N ASN A 80 -13.46 -2.71 6.29
CA ASN A 80 -14.70 -2.05 6.72
C ASN A 80 -14.46 -0.72 7.45
N SER A 81 -13.29 -0.55 8.07
CA SER A 81 -12.92 0.65 8.81
C SER A 81 -11.40 0.85 8.82
N TRP A 82 -11.01 2.08 9.14
CA TRP A 82 -9.64 2.56 9.19
C TRP A 82 -9.41 3.31 10.48
N ASP A 83 -8.34 2.99 11.20
CA ASP A 83 -7.84 3.83 12.28
C ASP A 83 -7.04 4.97 11.66
N VAL A 84 -7.45 6.20 11.96
CA VAL A 84 -6.88 7.43 11.41
C VAL A 84 -6.29 8.24 12.55
N ILE A 85 -5.02 8.60 12.42
CA ILE A 85 -4.33 9.50 13.34
C ILE A 85 -3.92 10.75 12.57
N LEU A 86 -4.53 11.89 12.87
CA LEU A 86 -4.25 13.13 12.15
C LEU A 86 -3.05 13.92 12.71
N ALA A 87 -2.73 13.67 13.98
CA ALA A 87 -1.66 14.31 14.74
C ALA A 87 -1.35 13.46 16.00
N PRO A 88 -0.25 13.71 16.72
CA PRO A 88 0.05 13.00 17.96
C PRO A 88 -1.14 13.00 18.93
N ASN A 89 -1.51 11.82 19.43
CA ASN A 89 -2.64 11.59 20.34
C ASN A 89 -4.04 11.93 19.78
N ASN A 90 -4.20 12.08 18.47
CA ASN A 90 -5.47 12.36 17.81
C ASN A 90 -5.89 11.21 16.89
N GLY A 91 -6.22 10.07 17.51
CA GLY A 91 -6.67 8.86 16.83
C GLY A 91 -8.19 8.73 16.82
N SER A 92 -8.75 8.28 15.70
CA SER A 92 -10.17 7.93 15.57
C SER A 92 -10.36 6.78 14.59
N THR A 93 -11.38 5.96 14.80
CA THR A 93 -11.77 4.94 13.81
C THR A 93 -12.80 5.54 12.86
N GLN A 94 -12.55 5.40 11.57
CA GLN A 94 -13.40 5.89 10.48
C GLN A 94 -14.01 4.71 9.74
N PRO A 95 -15.32 4.69 9.46
CA PRO A 95 -15.88 3.68 8.56
C PRO A 95 -15.31 3.87 7.16
N SER A 96 -15.23 2.79 6.39
CA SER A 96 -14.77 2.77 4.99
C SER A 96 -15.60 3.65 4.03
N THR A 97 -16.75 4.15 4.48
CA THR A 97 -17.60 5.12 3.77
C THR A 97 -17.46 6.56 4.29
N SER A 98 -16.50 6.84 5.17
CA SER A 98 -16.25 8.20 5.68
C SER A 98 -15.64 9.08 4.59
N PRO A 99 -16.26 10.23 4.24
CA PRO A 99 -15.71 11.14 3.22
C PRO A 99 -14.32 11.69 3.54
N LEU A 100 -13.94 11.72 4.83
CA LEU A 100 -12.59 12.10 5.27
C LEU A 100 -11.51 11.26 4.57
N LEU A 101 -11.79 9.97 4.35
CA LEU A 101 -10.86 9.02 3.74
C LEU A 101 -10.48 9.38 2.29
N ILE A 102 -11.34 10.11 1.57
CA ILE A 102 -11.06 10.56 0.20
C ILE A 102 -9.90 11.56 0.20
N ALA A 103 -9.98 12.58 1.06
CA ALA A 103 -8.93 13.61 1.16
C ALA A 103 -7.63 12.99 1.67
N LEU A 104 -7.73 12.11 2.66
CA LEU A 104 -6.60 11.41 3.23
C LEU A 104 -5.89 10.49 2.21
N GLY A 105 -6.65 9.82 1.34
CA GLY A 105 -6.12 8.98 0.25
C GLY A 105 -5.28 9.72 -0.79
N ALA A 106 -5.38 11.06 -0.84
CA ALA A 106 -4.54 11.89 -1.69
C ALA A 106 -3.26 12.38 -0.97
N SER A 107 -3.33 12.58 0.35
CA SER A 107 -2.23 13.13 1.16
C SER A 107 -1.28 12.07 1.73
N THR A 108 -1.66 10.80 1.78
CA THR A 108 -0.81 9.72 2.30
C THR A 108 -0.17 8.90 1.19
N ASP A 109 0.97 8.27 1.48
CA ASP A 109 1.56 7.22 0.66
C ASP A 109 1.28 5.85 1.29
N TRP A 110 1.05 4.83 0.46
CA TRP A 110 0.96 3.45 0.94
C TRP A 110 2.27 3.00 1.55
N MET A 111 2.17 2.24 2.63
CA MET A 111 3.28 1.68 3.41
C MET A 111 2.94 0.24 3.79
N MET A 112 3.95 -0.62 3.85
CA MET A 112 3.81 -1.98 4.34
C MET A 112 4.80 -2.23 5.46
N ASN A 113 4.40 -1.82 6.67
CA ASN A 113 5.29 -1.87 7.83
C ASN A 113 5.68 -3.31 8.20
N LYS A 114 4.82 -4.31 7.92
CA LYS A 114 5.15 -5.74 8.03
C LYS A 114 4.30 -6.58 7.06
N PHE A 115 4.90 -7.62 6.50
CA PHE A 115 4.18 -8.73 5.89
C PHE A 115 4.69 -10.08 6.40
N TYR A 116 3.80 -11.05 6.44
CA TYR A 116 4.09 -12.39 6.93
C TYR A 116 3.82 -13.41 5.84
N VAL A 117 4.67 -14.41 5.79
CA VAL A 117 4.62 -15.48 4.81
C VAL A 117 4.60 -16.81 5.56
N SER A 118 3.63 -17.66 5.24
CA SER A 118 3.51 -19.02 5.75
C SER A 118 3.44 -20.02 4.62
N ASP A 119 3.80 -21.27 4.90
CA ASP A 119 3.62 -22.36 3.95
C ASP A 119 2.12 -22.58 3.63
N PRO A 120 1.79 -23.38 2.61
CA PRO A 120 0.38 -23.67 2.25
C PRO A 120 -0.45 -24.26 3.39
N SER A 121 0.18 -24.91 4.38
CA SER A 121 -0.49 -25.48 5.55
C SER A 121 -0.71 -24.47 6.69
N GLY A 122 -0.18 -23.25 6.55
CA GLY A 122 -0.28 -22.16 7.51
C GLY A 122 0.89 -22.09 8.50
N ALA A 123 1.92 -22.94 8.36
CA ALA A 123 3.09 -22.86 9.22
C ALA A 123 3.95 -21.66 8.85
N PRO A 124 4.32 -20.78 9.80
CA PRO A 124 5.12 -19.59 9.51
C PRO A 124 6.49 -19.99 8.97
N LEU A 125 6.93 -19.34 7.90
CA LEU A 125 8.27 -19.54 7.38
C LEU A 125 9.30 -18.88 8.30
N TYR A 126 10.52 -19.43 8.31
CA TYR A 126 11.66 -18.76 8.92
C TYR A 126 11.83 -17.37 8.31
N TYR A 127 12.07 -16.37 9.15
CA TYR A 127 12.18 -14.95 8.77
C TYR A 127 10.87 -14.33 8.21
N SER A 128 9.71 -14.91 8.52
CA SER A 128 8.42 -14.24 8.32
C SER A 128 8.28 -13.00 9.21
N GLY A 129 7.55 -11.98 8.75
CA GLY A 129 7.45 -10.68 9.43
C GLY A 129 8.45 -9.64 8.92
N ALA A 130 8.78 -9.69 7.64
CA ALA A 130 9.68 -8.74 6.99
C ALA A 130 8.96 -7.43 6.64
N SER A 131 9.75 -6.39 6.41
CA SER A 131 9.27 -5.03 6.15
C SER A 131 9.82 -4.57 4.81
N ILE A 132 8.97 -4.00 3.96
CA ILE A 132 9.35 -3.45 2.66
C ILE A 132 8.52 -2.19 2.35
N GLY A 133 9.03 -1.32 1.49
CA GLY A 133 8.43 -0.03 1.24
C GLY A 133 8.88 1.02 2.25
N THR A 134 8.06 2.05 2.43
CA THR A 134 8.37 3.16 3.34
C THR A 134 7.95 2.75 4.75
N LEU A 135 8.92 2.47 5.62
CA LEU A 135 8.67 1.80 6.91
C LEU A 135 8.43 2.76 8.07
N SER A 136 9.06 3.92 8.01
CA SER A 136 8.99 4.95 9.03
C SER A 136 9.31 6.30 8.43
N CYS A 137 8.93 7.36 9.13
CA CYS A 137 9.00 8.73 8.62
C CYS A 137 10.45 9.11 8.33
N GLY A 138 10.70 9.56 7.11
CA GLY A 138 12.04 9.97 6.68
C GLY A 138 13.07 8.83 6.65
N ALA A 139 12.67 7.57 6.81
CA ALA A 139 13.57 6.44 6.63
C ALA A 139 13.74 6.11 5.14
N PRO A 140 14.90 5.55 4.76
CA PRO A 140 15.10 5.07 3.41
C PRO A 140 14.06 4.03 3.00
N LEU A 141 13.66 4.11 1.74
CA LEU A 141 12.80 3.10 1.12
C LEU A 141 13.54 1.75 1.06
N ILE A 142 12.93 0.69 1.58
CA ILE A 142 13.38 -0.68 1.30
C ILE A 142 12.65 -1.16 0.05
N SER A 143 13.32 -1.18 -1.10
CA SER A 143 12.71 -1.54 -2.38
C SER A 143 12.80 -3.03 -2.71
N THR A 144 13.71 -3.77 -2.07
CA THR A 144 13.96 -5.18 -2.38
C THR A 144 14.33 -5.98 -1.14
N LEU A 145 13.79 -7.19 -1.04
CA LEU A 145 14.25 -8.22 -0.11
C LEU A 145 14.62 -9.44 -0.94
N THR A 146 15.88 -9.85 -0.87
CA THR A 146 16.39 -11.03 -1.58
C THR A 146 17.05 -11.99 -0.60
N PRO A 147 17.06 -13.31 -0.88
CA PRO A 147 17.71 -14.29 -0.02
C PRO A 147 19.21 -13.99 0.13
N THR A 148 19.73 -14.11 1.35
CA THR A 148 21.17 -14.02 1.65
C THR A 148 21.61 -15.24 2.47
N SER A 149 22.92 -15.47 2.58
CA SER A 149 23.46 -16.57 3.39
C SER A 149 23.10 -16.46 4.88
N THR A 150 22.92 -15.24 5.39
CA THR A 150 22.52 -14.95 6.78
C THR A 150 21.01 -14.87 6.97
N THR A 151 20.26 -14.70 5.88
CA THR A 151 18.80 -14.58 5.87
C THR A 151 18.25 -15.25 4.61
N PRO A 152 18.17 -16.58 4.58
CA PRO A 152 17.74 -17.34 3.42
C PRO A 152 16.22 -17.31 3.29
N TYR A 153 15.67 -16.16 2.89
CA TYR A 153 14.26 -16.08 2.52
C TYR A 153 13.96 -17.12 1.44
N PRO A 154 12.80 -17.80 1.50
CA PRO A 154 12.38 -18.68 0.43
C PRO A 154 11.70 -17.93 -0.74
N PHE A 155 11.80 -16.60 -0.75
CA PHE A 155 11.15 -15.69 -1.70
C PHE A 155 12.04 -14.47 -1.96
N GLU A 156 11.73 -13.77 -3.04
CA GLU A 156 12.13 -12.39 -3.32
C GLU A 156 10.93 -11.46 -3.19
N ALA A 157 11.16 -10.24 -2.69
CA ALA A 157 10.11 -9.25 -2.54
C ALA A 157 10.54 -7.90 -3.12
N PHE A 158 9.66 -7.24 -3.86
CA PHE A 158 9.92 -5.97 -4.54
C PHE A 158 8.86 -4.94 -4.21
N TRP A 159 9.29 -3.69 -4.05
CA TRP A 159 8.45 -2.53 -3.85
C TRP A 159 8.86 -1.41 -4.79
N PHE A 160 7.89 -0.88 -5.54
CA PHE A 160 8.11 0.26 -6.41
C PHE A 160 6.84 1.07 -6.63
N VAL A 161 7.03 2.30 -7.11
CA VAL A 161 5.94 3.20 -7.51
C VAL A 161 6.07 3.45 -9.01
N ALA A 162 4.99 3.21 -9.76
CA ALA A 162 4.94 3.45 -11.20
C ALA A 162 3.57 4.01 -11.59
N GLY A 163 3.53 5.02 -12.45
CA GLY A 163 2.26 5.62 -12.90
C GLY A 163 1.36 6.14 -11.77
N GLY A 164 1.94 6.55 -10.64
CA GLY A 164 1.19 7.00 -9.46
C GLY A 164 0.54 5.88 -8.62
N GLN A 165 0.90 4.62 -8.89
CA GLN A 165 0.45 3.45 -8.13
C GLN A 165 1.61 2.77 -7.43
N THR A 166 1.32 2.16 -6.31
CA THR A 166 2.26 1.36 -5.52
C THR A 166 2.13 -0.11 -5.88
N TYR A 167 3.27 -0.79 -6.00
CA TYR A 167 3.35 -2.22 -6.32
C TYR A 167 4.16 -2.93 -5.26
N PHE A 168 3.60 -3.99 -4.72
CA PHE A 168 4.30 -4.98 -3.90
C PHE A 168 4.23 -6.34 -4.60
N VAL A 169 5.39 -6.94 -4.85
CA VAL A 169 5.50 -8.23 -5.55
C VAL A 169 6.29 -9.19 -4.67
N LEU A 170 5.77 -10.40 -4.46
CA LEU A 170 6.45 -11.53 -3.85
C LEU A 170 6.62 -12.62 -4.92
N GLN A 171 7.83 -13.16 -5.12
CA GLN A 171 8.11 -14.20 -6.13
C GLN A 171 9.13 -15.23 -5.64
#